data_AF-A0A7V3I6Z0-F1
#
_entry.id   AF-A0A7V3I6Z0-F1
#
_cell.length_a   1.000
_cell.length_b   1.000
_cell.length_c   1.000
_cell.angle_alpha   90.00
_cell.angle_beta   90.00
_cell.angle_gamma   90.00
#
_symmetry.space_group_name_H-M   'P 1'
#
loop_
_entity.id
_entity.type
_entity.pdbx_description
1 polymer ?
#
loop_
_entity_poly.entity_id
_entity_poly.type
_entity_poly.pdbx_seq_one_letter_code
_entity_poly.pdbx_strand_id
1 'polypeptide(L)'
;MNAAKSWTLSEADEVSLFAEGGYVREFMTAAERAGLQASEQDGAIVCYPSLVKVDSARRCVLIDRKPYRNVRPSSLVAHLKAVQARPPKFKAAQFLESLYIAWDYARYLRAVGRPPATDVRVAHIYAALTIAPGSSKEYSKPEFGRDLYLLEQSGERVTKKGARVHFGRSTGTKTVGGAITVVAEDGRRVDYSSISFEV
;
A
#
# COMPACT_ATOMS: atom_id res chain seq x y z
N MET A 1 15.05 35.81 1.11
CA MET A 1 13.76 36.27 1.66
C MET A 1 12.64 35.65 0.82
N ASN A 2 11.85 34.74 1.39
CA ASN A 2 10.55 34.40 0.83
C ASN A 2 9.63 34.08 2.00
N ALA A 3 8.70 34.99 2.27
CA ALA A 3 7.77 34.89 3.37
C ALA A 3 6.95 33.60 3.20
N ALA A 4 7.12 32.67 4.14
CA ALA A 4 6.21 31.56 4.33
C ALA A 4 4.83 32.18 4.58
N LYS A 5 3.98 32.23 3.54
CA LYS A 5 2.54 32.41 3.73
C LYS A 5 2.13 31.30 4.69
N SER A 6 1.91 31.71 5.94
CA SER A 6 1.46 30.84 7.01
C SER A 6 0.20 30.17 6.52
N TRP A 7 0.13 28.86 6.74
CA TRP A 7 -1.11 28.12 6.61
C TRP A 7 -2.03 28.58 7.75
N THR A 8 -2.62 29.77 7.61
CA THR A 8 -3.54 30.38 8.57
C THR A 8 -4.95 29.99 8.19
N LEU A 9 -5.26 28.70 8.35
CA LEU A 9 -6.66 28.28 8.48
C LEU A 9 -7.05 28.48 9.95
N SER A 10 -8.28 28.91 10.19
CA SER A 10 -8.84 28.79 11.53
C SER A 10 -8.99 27.30 11.89
N GLU A 11 -9.04 26.96 13.17
CA GLU A 11 -9.24 25.55 13.58
C GLU A 11 -10.55 24.98 13.00
N ALA A 12 -11.59 25.81 12.85
CA ALA A 12 -12.85 25.43 12.22
C ALA A 12 -12.69 25.12 10.72
N ASP A 13 -11.96 25.97 9.99
CA ASP A 13 -11.71 25.75 8.55
C ASP A 13 -10.82 24.54 8.31
N GLU A 14 -9.86 24.28 9.20
CA GLU A 14 -9.03 23.08 9.16
C GLU A 14 -9.87 21.82 9.41
N VAL A 15 -10.79 21.85 10.39
CA VAL A 15 -11.71 20.72 10.62
C VAL A 15 -12.59 20.45 9.39
N SER A 16 -13.17 21.49 8.78
CA SER A 16 -13.95 21.36 7.54
C SER A 16 -13.12 20.82 6.39
N LEU A 17 -11.88 21.30 6.21
CA LEU A 17 -10.98 20.83 5.16
C LEU A 17 -10.70 19.33 5.27
N PHE A 18 -10.49 18.84 6.48
CA PHE A 18 -10.24 17.41 6.76
C PHE A 18 -11.50 16.55 6.65
N ALA A 19 -12.66 17.05 7.06
CA ALA A 19 -13.91 16.30 7.07
C ALA A 19 -14.57 16.20 5.67
N GLU A 20 -14.44 17.23 4.84
CA GLU A 20 -15.12 17.35 3.54
C GLU A 20 -14.28 16.84 2.36
N GLY A 21 -13.14 16.19 2.63
CA GLY A 21 -12.22 15.71 1.59
C GLY A 21 -11.48 16.83 0.83
N GLY A 22 -11.60 18.09 1.27
CA GLY A 22 -10.85 19.22 0.71
C GLY A 22 -9.34 19.02 0.81
N TYR A 23 -8.89 18.46 1.93
CA TYR A 23 -7.48 18.12 2.15
C TYR A 23 -6.90 17.21 1.07
N VAL A 24 -7.61 16.14 0.72
CA VAL A 24 -7.16 15.17 -0.28
C VAL A 24 -7.05 15.84 -1.65
N ARG A 25 -8.02 16.66 -2.05
CA ARG A 25 -7.98 17.40 -3.32
C ARG A 25 -6.78 18.35 -3.42
N GLU A 26 -6.52 19.10 -2.35
CA GLU A 26 -5.35 19.99 -2.30
C GLU A 26 -4.04 19.22 -2.33
N PHE A 27 -3.97 18.09 -1.64
CA PHE A 27 -2.82 17.19 -1.70
C PHE A 27 -2.58 16.66 -3.12
N MET A 28 -3.61 16.14 -3.79
CA MET A 28 -3.48 15.60 -5.14
C MET A 28 -3.00 16.68 -6.12
N THR A 29 -3.54 17.90 -6.01
CA THR A 29 -3.09 19.05 -6.82
C THR A 29 -1.62 19.41 -6.54
N ALA A 30 -1.21 19.40 -5.27
CA ALA A 30 0.18 19.68 -4.89
C ALA A 30 1.14 18.56 -5.33
N ALA A 31 0.69 17.30 -5.26
CA ALA A 31 1.44 16.13 -5.68
C ALA A 31 1.69 16.16 -7.20
N GLU A 32 0.65 16.42 -7.99
CA GLU A 32 0.74 16.56 -9.45
C GLU A 32 1.75 17.66 -9.85
N ARG A 33 1.64 18.86 -9.25
CA ARG A 33 2.58 19.97 -9.49
C ARG A 33 4.03 19.63 -9.13
N ALA A 34 4.24 18.76 -8.16
CA ALA A 34 5.57 18.34 -7.71
C ALA A 34 6.07 17.07 -8.40
N GLY A 35 5.29 16.47 -9.31
CA GLY A 35 5.61 15.20 -9.96
C GLY A 35 5.60 13.99 -9.02
N LEU A 36 4.87 14.06 -7.90
CA LEU A 36 4.67 12.94 -6.99
C LEU A 36 3.51 12.08 -7.49
N GLN A 37 3.78 10.83 -7.83
CA GLN A 37 2.75 9.87 -8.24
C GLN A 37 1.94 9.43 -7.01
N ALA A 38 0.65 9.77 -7.00
CA ALA A 38 -0.29 9.42 -5.94
C ALA A 38 -1.65 9.06 -6.53
N SER A 39 -2.38 8.17 -5.86
CA SER A 39 -3.76 7.82 -6.20
C SER A 39 -4.56 7.51 -4.95
N GLU A 40 -5.86 7.78 -4.95
CA GLU A 40 -6.73 7.37 -3.86
C GLU A 40 -7.24 5.94 -4.08
N GLN A 41 -7.11 5.07 -3.08
CA GLN A 41 -7.57 3.68 -3.08
C GLN A 41 -8.07 3.30 -1.69
N ASP A 42 -9.29 2.77 -1.59
CA ASP A 42 -9.91 2.32 -0.34
C ASP A 42 -9.84 3.35 0.82
N GLY A 43 -9.97 4.64 0.50
CA GLY A 43 -9.92 5.75 1.47
C GLY A 43 -8.52 6.07 2.01
N ALA A 44 -7.47 5.54 1.36
CA ALA A 44 -6.08 5.91 1.57
C ALA A 44 -5.49 6.50 0.29
N ILE A 45 -4.55 7.41 0.44
CA ILE A 45 -3.72 7.91 -0.65
C ILE A 45 -2.50 6.99 -0.73
N VAL A 46 -2.37 6.31 -1.86
CA VAL A 46 -1.24 5.44 -2.18
C VAL A 46 -0.22 6.24 -2.98
N CYS A 47 0.99 6.36 -2.45
CA CYS A 47 2.11 7.04 -3.09
C CYS A 47 3.40 6.29 -2.77
N TYR A 48 4.00 5.58 -3.72
CA TYR A 48 5.17 4.73 -3.43
C TYR A 48 6.23 5.46 -2.60
N PRO A 49 6.88 4.85 -1.59
CA PRO A 49 6.53 3.61 -0.90
C PRO A 49 5.61 3.84 0.31
N SER A 50 4.93 4.98 0.43
CA SER A 50 4.13 5.35 1.60
C SER A 50 2.63 5.26 1.35
N LEU A 51 1.89 4.98 2.42
CA LEU A 51 0.44 5.12 2.43
C LEU A 51 0.05 6.25 3.37
N VAL A 52 -0.80 7.14 2.88
CA VAL A 52 -1.28 8.30 3.62
C VAL A 52 -2.76 8.18 3.87
N LYS A 53 -3.18 8.32 5.12
CA LYS A 53 -4.59 8.38 5.50
C LYS A 53 -4.89 9.67 6.26
N VAL A 54 -5.99 10.32 5.92
CA VAL A 54 -6.45 11.49 6.66
C VAL A 54 -7.11 11.03 7.97
N ASP A 55 -6.68 11.60 9.10
CA ASP A 55 -7.30 11.42 10.41
C ASP A 55 -7.89 12.76 10.85
N SER A 56 -9.18 12.95 10.54
CA SER A 56 -9.92 14.17 10.84
C SER A 56 -10.08 14.40 12.34
N ALA A 57 -10.27 13.33 13.13
CA ALA A 57 -10.42 13.42 14.58
C ALA A 57 -9.15 13.96 15.25
N ARG A 58 -7.97 13.52 14.78
CA ARG A 58 -6.67 13.97 15.31
C ARG A 58 -6.10 15.18 14.56
N ARG A 59 -6.77 15.66 13.51
CA ARG A 59 -6.31 16.73 12.60
C ARG A 59 -4.88 16.49 12.13
N CYS A 60 -4.64 15.30 11.62
CA CYS A 60 -3.34 14.93 11.11
C CYS A 60 -3.49 13.97 9.93
N VAL A 61 -2.38 13.72 9.25
CA VAL A 61 -2.31 12.60 8.31
C VAL A 61 -1.49 11.50 8.94
N LEU A 62 -1.88 10.26 8.69
CA LEU A 62 -1.12 9.08 9.08
C LEU A 62 -0.29 8.65 7.88
N ILE A 63 1.03 8.63 8.03
CA ILE A 63 1.95 8.03 7.05
C ILE A 63 2.36 6.67 7.60
N ASP A 64 1.96 5.59 6.92
CA ASP A 64 2.20 4.22 7.38
C ASP A 64 1.80 4.05 8.86
N ARG A 65 0.59 4.55 9.18
CA ARG A 65 -0.03 4.59 10.52
C ARG A 65 0.61 5.54 11.54
N LYS A 66 1.73 6.18 11.21
CA LYS A 66 2.39 7.15 12.11
C LYS A 66 1.84 8.56 11.89
N PRO A 67 1.44 9.27 12.96
CA PRO A 67 0.91 10.62 12.83
C PRO A 67 1.97 11.58 12.32
N TYR A 68 1.62 12.31 11.28
CA TYR A 68 2.36 13.41 10.69
C TYR A 68 1.51 14.68 10.81
N ARG A 69 1.98 15.61 11.63
CA ARG A 69 1.22 16.81 12.05
C ARG A 69 1.53 18.06 11.22
N ASN A 70 2.51 18.01 10.32
CA ASN A 70 2.76 19.12 9.40
C ASN A 70 1.77 19.03 8.23
N VAL A 71 0.52 19.37 8.52
CA VAL A 71 -0.63 19.07 7.67
C VAL A 71 -0.63 19.83 6.34
N ARG A 72 0.16 20.88 6.15
CA ARG A 72 0.24 21.57 4.85
C ARG A 72 0.55 20.54 3.72
N PRO A 73 -0.31 20.37 2.70
CA PRO A 73 -0.13 19.36 1.66
C PRO A 73 1.18 19.52 0.89
N SER A 74 1.66 20.74 0.66
CA SER A 74 2.99 20.97 0.07
C SER A 74 4.14 20.47 0.98
N SER A 75 4.02 20.63 2.30
CA SER A 75 4.99 20.08 3.26
C SER A 75 4.95 18.55 3.26
N LEU A 76 3.75 17.96 3.19
CA LEU A 76 3.57 16.52 3.10
C LEU A 76 4.16 15.96 1.80
N VAL A 77 3.88 16.59 0.65
CA VAL A 77 4.45 16.20 -0.65
C VAL A 77 5.98 16.26 -0.62
N ALA A 78 6.57 17.34 -0.09
CA ALA A 78 8.02 17.45 0.05
C ALA A 78 8.59 16.33 0.95
N HIS A 79 7.91 16.02 2.05
CA HIS A 79 8.29 14.93 2.95
C HIS A 79 8.23 13.57 2.23
N LEU A 80 7.16 13.26 1.52
CA LEU A 80 6.98 11.99 0.79
C LEU A 80 8.02 11.83 -0.32
N LYS A 81 8.37 12.89 -1.06
CA LYS A 81 9.47 12.86 -2.04
C LYS A 81 10.82 12.58 -1.37
N ALA A 82 11.07 13.17 -0.21
CA ALA A 82 12.29 12.90 0.56
C ALA A 82 12.33 11.45 1.09
N VAL A 83 11.17 10.83 1.34
CA VAL A 83 11.06 9.41 1.67
C VAL A 83 11.31 8.53 0.43
N GLN A 84 10.74 8.86 -0.74
CA GLN A 84 10.98 8.17 -2.02
C GLN A 84 12.46 8.11 -2.38
N ALA A 85 13.20 9.20 -2.15
CA ALA A 85 14.62 9.29 -2.47
C ALA A 85 15.51 8.39 -1.58
N ARG A 86 14.96 7.73 -0.56
CA ARG A 86 15.71 6.87 0.37
C ARG A 86 15.43 5.40 0.06
N PRO A 87 16.44 4.51 0.18
CA PRO A 87 16.22 3.08 0.11
C PRO A 87 15.12 2.63 1.10
N PRO A 88 14.11 1.85 0.64
CA PRO A 88 13.06 1.35 1.52
C PRO A 88 13.65 0.50 2.66
N LYS A 89 13.24 0.76 3.91
CA LYS A 89 13.59 -0.07 5.08
C LYS A 89 12.73 -1.34 5.18
N PHE A 90 12.47 -1.97 4.05
CA PHE A 90 11.58 -3.13 3.94
C PHE A 90 12.33 -4.43 4.24
N LYS A 91 11.77 -5.28 5.10
CA LYS A 91 12.37 -6.56 5.48
C LYS A 91 11.92 -7.66 4.53
N ALA A 92 12.43 -7.65 3.29
CA ALA A 92 11.98 -8.53 2.21
C ALA A 92 12.00 -10.02 2.57
N ALA A 93 13.11 -10.54 3.09
CA ALA A 93 13.22 -11.95 3.48
C ALA A 93 12.19 -12.34 4.55
N GLN A 94 11.97 -11.48 5.57
CA GLN A 94 10.97 -11.75 6.61
C GLN A 94 9.56 -11.78 6.02
N PHE A 95 9.26 -10.84 5.11
CA PHE A 95 7.97 -10.80 4.44
C PHE A 95 7.75 -12.02 3.52
N LEU A 96 8.78 -12.45 2.79
CA LEU A 96 8.72 -13.63 1.92
C LEU A 96 8.37 -14.90 2.71
N GLU A 97 8.96 -15.09 3.89
CA GLU A 97 8.62 -16.22 4.77
C GLU A 97 7.15 -16.18 5.22
N SER A 98 6.66 -15.02 5.66
CA SER A 98 5.26 -14.85 6.04
C SER A 98 4.31 -15.07 4.86
N LEU A 99 4.72 -14.62 3.67
CA LEU A 99 3.96 -14.78 2.43
C LEU A 99 3.83 -16.25 2.05
N TYR A 100 4.92 -17.02 2.16
CA TYR A 100 4.91 -18.46 1.92
C TYR A 100 3.96 -19.21 2.86
N ILE A 101 4.02 -18.91 4.16
CA ILE A 101 3.12 -19.52 5.17
C ILE A 101 1.65 -19.20 4.85
N ALA A 102 1.35 -17.94 4.53
CA ALA A 102 -0.01 -17.54 4.20
C ALA A 102 -0.50 -18.14 2.87
N TRP A 103 0.36 -18.25 1.87
CA TRP A 103 0.07 -18.94 0.61
C TRP A 103 -0.25 -20.42 0.86
N ASP A 104 0.57 -21.10 1.65
CA ASP A 104 0.40 -22.52 1.98
C ASP A 104 -0.94 -22.76 2.71
N TYR A 105 -1.24 -21.92 3.70
CA TYR A 105 -2.52 -21.99 4.40
C TYR A 105 -3.71 -21.70 3.47
N ALA A 106 -3.61 -20.66 2.63
CA ALA A 106 -4.67 -20.25 1.72
C ALA A 106 -5.01 -21.32 0.66
N ARG A 107 -4.01 -22.05 0.13
CA ARG A 107 -4.27 -23.13 -0.84
C ARG A 107 -5.02 -24.30 -0.21
N TYR A 108 -4.73 -24.67 1.05
CA TYR A 108 -5.42 -25.75 1.75
C TYR A 108 -6.84 -25.38 2.16
N LEU A 109 -7.05 -24.16 2.67
CA LEU A 109 -8.39 -23.69 3.05
C LEU A 109 -9.42 -23.72 1.90
N ARG A 110 -8.95 -23.67 0.65
CA ARG A 110 -9.80 -23.69 -0.55
C ARG A 110 -9.83 -25.05 -1.24
N ALA A 111 -9.02 -26.01 -0.78
CA ALA A 111 -8.93 -27.36 -1.31
C ALA A 111 -10.02 -28.27 -0.72
N VAL A 112 -11.30 -27.99 -1.01
CA VAL A 112 -12.41 -28.84 -0.54
C VAL A 112 -12.55 -30.04 -1.49
N GLY A 113 -12.09 -31.22 -1.03
CA GLY A 113 -12.19 -32.48 -1.79
C GLY A 113 -11.35 -32.53 -3.07
N ARG A 114 -10.35 -31.65 -3.20
CA ARG A 114 -9.43 -31.56 -4.35
C ARG A 114 -8.00 -31.33 -3.86
N PRO A 115 -6.98 -31.69 -4.65
CA PRO A 115 -5.60 -31.28 -4.36
C PRO A 115 -5.49 -29.74 -4.28
N PRO A 116 -4.69 -29.20 -3.35
CA PRO A 116 -4.46 -27.76 -3.24
C PRO A 116 -3.78 -27.22 -4.50
N ALA A 117 -4.32 -26.13 -5.04
CA ALA A 117 -3.73 -25.45 -6.19
C ALA A 117 -2.39 -24.80 -5.81
N THR A 118 -1.44 -24.80 -6.73
CA THR A 118 -0.16 -24.11 -6.58
C THR A 118 -0.29 -22.62 -6.84
N ASP A 119 -1.18 -22.22 -7.75
CA ASP A 119 -1.49 -20.82 -8.02
C ASP A 119 -2.70 -20.34 -7.21
N VAL A 120 -2.48 -19.37 -6.32
CA VAL A 120 -3.47 -18.91 -5.34
C VAL A 120 -3.77 -17.43 -5.57
N ARG A 121 -5.06 -17.08 -5.64
CA ARG A 121 -5.47 -15.67 -5.76
C ARG A 121 -4.92 -14.82 -4.61
N VAL A 122 -4.37 -13.66 -4.94
CA VAL A 122 -3.76 -12.73 -3.98
C VAL A 122 -4.73 -12.34 -2.87
N ALA A 123 -6.01 -12.11 -3.19
CA ALA A 123 -7.02 -11.81 -2.19
C ALA A 123 -7.23 -12.92 -1.14
N HIS A 124 -7.02 -14.19 -1.50
CA HIS A 124 -7.11 -15.30 -0.53
C HIS A 124 -5.90 -15.33 0.40
N ILE A 125 -4.71 -15.01 -0.12
CA ILE A 125 -3.48 -14.93 0.67
C ILE A 125 -3.57 -13.77 1.65
N TYR A 126 -4.09 -12.62 1.21
CA TYR A 126 -4.39 -11.51 2.11
C TYR A 126 -5.38 -11.92 3.22
N ALA A 127 -6.46 -12.60 2.85
CA ALA A 127 -7.45 -13.07 3.84
C ALA A 127 -6.82 -14.05 4.86
N ALA A 128 -5.87 -14.88 4.46
CA ALA A 128 -5.10 -15.74 5.36
C ALA A 128 -4.19 -14.93 6.30
N LEU A 129 -3.49 -13.91 5.79
CA LEU A 129 -2.66 -13.00 6.61
C LEU A 129 -3.47 -12.21 7.63
N THR A 130 -4.74 -11.92 7.33
CA THR A 130 -5.61 -11.10 8.17
C THR A 130 -6.79 -11.88 8.76
N ILE A 131 -6.59 -13.17 9.08
CA ILE A 131 -7.69 -14.03 9.54
C ILE A 131 -8.25 -13.65 10.91
N ALA A 132 -7.43 -13.07 11.79
CA ALA A 132 -7.86 -12.68 13.12
C ALA A 132 -8.78 -11.44 13.07
N PRO A 133 -9.82 -11.36 13.92
CA PRO A 133 -10.70 -10.20 13.97
C PRO A 133 -9.93 -8.89 14.19
N GLY A 134 -10.17 -7.91 13.32
CA GLY A 134 -9.51 -6.61 13.39
C GLY A 134 -8.16 -6.51 12.67
N SER A 135 -7.51 -7.62 12.30
CA SER A 135 -6.20 -7.59 11.62
C SER A 135 -6.24 -6.86 10.27
N SER A 136 -7.36 -6.90 9.54
CA SER A 136 -7.53 -6.13 8.29
C SER A 136 -7.59 -4.61 8.48
N LYS A 137 -7.80 -4.12 9.71
CA LYS A 137 -7.64 -2.71 10.09
C LYS A 137 -6.19 -2.37 10.45
N GLU A 138 -5.41 -3.37 10.82
CA GLU A 138 -4.00 -3.24 11.18
C GLU A 138 -3.09 -3.35 9.96
N TYR A 139 -3.49 -4.16 8.99
CA TYR A 139 -2.80 -4.41 7.74
C TYR A 139 -3.80 -4.43 6.59
N SER A 140 -3.81 -3.37 5.81
CA SER A 140 -4.77 -3.11 4.73
C SER A 140 -4.35 -3.73 3.40
N LYS A 141 -5.28 -3.82 2.44
CA LYS A 141 -4.97 -4.30 1.09
C LYS A 141 -3.94 -3.42 0.36
N PRO A 142 -4.03 -2.07 0.44
CA PRO A 142 -3.00 -1.22 -0.16
C PRO A 142 -1.61 -1.42 0.48
N GLU A 143 -1.52 -1.63 1.79
CA GLU A 143 -0.25 -1.98 2.45
C GLU A 143 0.30 -3.31 1.95
N PHE A 144 -0.57 -4.34 1.82
CA PHE A 144 -0.16 -5.62 1.26
C PHE A 144 0.31 -5.51 -0.19
N GLY A 145 -0.38 -4.72 -1.02
CA GLY A 145 0.06 -4.44 -2.38
C GLY A 145 1.45 -3.80 -2.40
N ARG A 146 1.67 -2.74 -1.62
CA ARG A 146 2.99 -2.11 -1.49
C ARG A 146 4.06 -3.14 -1.11
N ASP A 147 3.80 -3.97 -0.11
CA ASP A 147 4.78 -4.94 0.39
C ASP A 147 5.10 -6.02 -0.66
N LEU A 148 4.12 -6.44 -1.49
CA LEU A 148 4.37 -7.28 -2.66
C LEU A 148 5.27 -6.59 -3.68
N TYR A 149 5.03 -5.32 -3.97
CA TYR A 149 5.86 -4.54 -4.89
C TYR A 149 7.29 -4.35 -4.37
N LEU A 150 7.45 -4.05 -3.08
CA LEU A 150 8.76 -3.94 -2.44
C LEU A 150 9.51 -5.27 -2.41
N LEU A 151 8.81 -6.39 -2.18
CA LEU A 151 9.39 -7.73 -2.28
C LEU A 151 9.88 -8.00 -3.70
N GLU A 152 9.06 -7.70 -4.71
CA GLU A 152 9.46 -7.88 -6.09
C GLU A 152 10.70 -7.05 -6.45
N GLN A 153 10.71 -5.76 -6.11
CA GLN A 153 11.83 -4.85 -6.36
C GLN A 153 13.11 -5.27 -5.62
N SER A 154 13.00 -5.87 -4.44
CA SER A 154 14.16 -6.30 -3.66
C SER A 154 14.97 -7.44 -4.30
N GLY A 155 14.39 -8.15 -5.27
CA GLY A 155 15.00 -9.35 -5.87
C GLY A 155 14.98 -10.60 -4.98
N GLU A 156 14.53 -10.50 -3.72
CA GLU A 156 14.33 -11.66 -2.85
C GLU A 156 13.22 -12.55 -3.41
N ARG A 157 13.53 -13.83 -3.67
CA ARG A 157 12.62 -14.77 -4.35
C ARG A 157 12.55 -16.15 -3.73
N VAL A 158 13.49 -16.52 -2.88
CA VAL A 158 13.64 -17.89 -2.40
C VAL A 158 13.55 -17.88 -0.87
N THR A 159 12.63 -18.67 -0.32
CA THR A 159 12.53 -18.84 1.14
C THR A 159 13.75 -19.59 1.67
N LYS A 160 13.95 -19.57 2.99
CA LYS A 160 14.98 -20.37 3.67
C LYS A 160 14.90 -21.87 3.37
N LYS A 161 13.70 -22.37 3.03
CA LYS A 161 13.46 -23.78 2.70
C LYS A 161 13.59 -24.08 1.20
N GLY A 162 13.99 -23.11 0.38
CA GLY A 162 14.20 -23.28 -1.05
C GLY A 162 12.97 -23.01 -1.93
N ALA A 163 11.81 -22.73 -1.34
CA ALA A 163 10.60 -22.44 -2.12
C ALA A 163 10.71 -21.08 -2.84
N ARG A 164 10.51 -21.06 -4.17
CA ARG A 164 10.63 -19.86 -5.00
C ARG A 164 9.28 -19.24 -5.31
N VAL A 165 9.12 -17.94 -5.08
CA VAL A 165 7.87 -17.20 -5.35
C VAL A 165 7.76 -16.75 -6.81
N HIS A 166 6.54 -16.86 -7.36
CA HIS A 166 6.17 -16.32 -8.67
C HIS A 166 4.89 -15.48 -8.55
N PHE A 167 4.86 -14.34 -9.24
CA PHE A 167 3.71 -13.42 -9.23
C PHE A 167 2.92 -13.53 -10.54
N GLY A 168 1.67 -13.95 -10.44
CA GLY A 168 0.70 -13.90 -11.52
C GLY A 168 0.25 -12.45 -11.77
N ARG A 169 0.23 -12.06 -13.05
CA ARG A 169 -0.22 -10.75 -13.52
C ARG A 169 -1.60 -10.84 -14.13
N SER A 170 -2.43 -9.83 -13.89
CA SER A 170 -3.63 -9.63 -14.70
C SER A 170 -3.24 -8.90 -15.98
N THR A 171 -3.51 -9.48 -17.14
CA THR A 171 -3.26 -8.86 -18.46
C THR A 171 -4.48 -8.10 -18.99
N GLY A 172 -5.57 -7.99 -18.22
CA GLY A 172 -6.83 -7.39 -18.67
C GLY A 172 -7.12 -6.02 -18.06
N THR A 173 -7.72 -5.13 -18.86
CA THR A 173 -8.28 -3.81 -18.46
C THR A 173 -9.51 -3.90 -17.54
N LYS A 174 -9.97 -5.12 -17.23
CA LYS A 174 -10.98 -5.39 -16.20
C LYS A 174 -10.28 -5.93 -14.97
N THR A 175 -10.36 -5.22 -13.86
CA THR A 175 -9.94 -5.72 -12.55
C THR A 175 -10.72 -7.00 -12.25
N VAL A 176 -10.11 -8.16 -12.51
CA VAL A 176 -10.68 -9.45 -12.13
C VAL A 176 -10.83 -9.41 -10.61
N GLY A 177 -12.03 -9.69 -10.10
CA GLY A 177 -12.33 -9.60 -8.67
C GLY A 177 -11.29 -10.33 -7.82
N GLY A 178 -10.57 -9.57 -6.99
CA GLY A 178 -9.53 -10.09 -6.10
C GLY A 178 -8.08 -9.82 -6.51
N ALA A 179 -7.83 -9.07 -7.59
CA ALA A 179 -6.51 -8.51 -7.86
C ALA A 179 -6.19 -7.36 -6.88
N ILE A 180 -4.89 -7.17 -6.58
CA ILE A 180 -4.39 -6.02 -5.81
C ILE A 180 -3.53 -5.17 -6.75
N THR A 181 -3.93 -3.90 -6.91
CA THR A 181 -3.22 -2.92 -7.74
C THR A 181 -2.31 -2.06 -6.88
N VAL A 182 -1.13 -1.77 -7.39
CA VAL A 182 -0.16 -0.86 -6.78
C VAL A 182 0.25 0.18 -7.82
N VAL A 183 0.51 1.41 -7.37
CA VAL A 183 1.15 2.44 -8.19
C VAL A 183 2.64 2.42 -7.89
N ALA A 184 3.45 2.09 -8.90
CA ALA A 184 4.90 2.07 -8.82
C ALA A 184 5.50 3.49 -8.75
N GLU A 185 6.81 3.58 -8.50
CA GLU A 185 7.53 4.87 -8.43
C GLU A 185 7.39 5.70 -9.72
N ASP A 186 7.40 5.03 -10.88
CA ASP A 186 7.21 5.61 -12.21
C ASP A 186 5.75 5.93 -12.55
N GLY A 187 4.82 5.69 -11.62
CA GLY A 187 3.38 5.86 -11.82
C GLY A 187 2.70 4.70 -12.55
N ARG A 188 3.46 3.66 -12.95
CA ARG A 188 2.90 2.48 -13.61
C ARG A 188 2.04 1.68 -12.64
N ARG A 189 0.89 1.21 -13.13
CA ARG A 189 0.04 0.29 -12.39
C ARG A 189 0.62 -1.12 -12.45
N VAL A 190 0.73 -1.75 -11.28
CA VAL A 190 1.21 -3.12 -11.12
C VAL A 190 0.09 -3.94 -10.48
N ASP A 191 -0.47 -4.87 -11.24
CA ASP A 191 -1.59 -5.70 -10.79
C ASP A 191 -1.09 -7.10 -10.41
N TYR A 192 -1.36 -7.50 -9.17
CA TYR A 192 -1.13 -8.84 -8.65
C TYR A 192 -2.45 -9.61 -8.65
N SER A 193 -2.56 -10.66 -9.46
CA SER A 193 -3.76 -11.51 -9.53
C SER A 193 -3.61 -12.77 -8.68
N SER A 194 -2.47 -13.44 -8.78
CA SER A 194 -2.16 -14.68 -8.07
C SER A 194 -0.70 -14.77 -7.65
N ILE A 195 -0.40 -15.69 -6.74
CA ILE A 195 0.94 -16.03 -6.27
C ILE A 195 1.06 -17.54 -6.25
N SER A 196 2.19 -18.04 -6.73
CA SER A 196 2.58 -19.45 -6.61
C SER A 196 3.97 -19.59 -6.02
N PHE A 197 4.23 -20.75 -5.43
CA PHE A 197 5.56 -21.17 -5.02
C PHE A 197 5.95 -22.47 -5.72
N GLU A 198 7.16 -22.50 -6.27
CA GLU A 198 7.86 -23.70 -6.70
C GLU A 198 8.59 -24.26 -5.47
N VAL A 199 8.17 -25.45 -5.00
CA VAL A 199 8.67 -26.11 -3.77
C VAL A 199 9.47 -27.34 -4.13
#